data_AF-A0A8J9YWD4-F1
#
_entry.id   AF-A0A8J9YWD4-F1
#
_cell.length_a   1.000
_cell.length_b   1.000
_cell.length_c   1.000
_cell.angle_alpha   90.00
_cell.angle_beta   90.00
_cell.angle_gamma   90.00
#
_symmetry.space_group_name_H-M   'P 1'
#
loop_
_entity.id
_entity.type
_entity.pdbx_description
1 polymer ?
#
loop_
_entity_poly.entity_id
_entity_poly.type
_entity_poly.pdbx_seq_one_letter_code
_entity_poly.pdbx_strand_id
1 'polypeptide(L)'
;MSGPTFNFCGHDVTIHEQLADCGVGSTIWDASIILSRFMEQTELELEDKSVLELGAGTGLVSIVASLLGAKVTTTDCGETLPCARGNVPRNTELRAKHAPVVRRLEWGSADLEDFGPKYDYIMGSDIIYKEETFADLYKTIMHLAGTETVLYLAGRIRFSVDEDFLATLKQDFYLSCVYEDTVREVYIYRGEKLRNS
;
A
#
# COMPACT_ATOMS: atom_id res chain seq x y z
N MET A 1 -11.94 -19.69 9.12
CA MET A 1 -10.72 -20.05 9.88
C MET A 1 -9.99 -18.75 10.20
N SER A 2 -9.46 -18.59 11.42
CA SER A 2 -8.62 -17.42 11.75
C SER A 2 -7.31 -17.52 10.99
N GLY A 3 -6.90 -16.45 10.28
CA GLY A 3 -5.58 -16.40 9.65
C GLY A 3 -4.49 -15.98 10.65
N PRO A 4 -3.29 -15.63 10.17
CA PRO A 4 -2.16 -15.32 11.03
C PRO A 4 -2.42 -14.07 11.88
N THR A 5 -1.80 -14.04 13.05
CA THR A 5 -1.84 -12.91 13.98
C THR A 5 -0.45 -12.34 14.18
N PHE A 6 -0.34 -11.02 14.11
CA PHE A 6 0.88 -10.26 14.27
C PHE A 6 0.71 -9.25 15.40
N ASN A 7 1.79 -8.93 16.11
CA ASN A 7 1.77 -7.83 17.07
C ASN A 7 2.34 -6.57 16.41
N PHE A 8 1.53 -5.52 16.26
CA PHE A 8 1.92 -4.21 15.71
C PHE A 8 1.39 -3.09 16.59
N CYS A 9 2.22 -2.08 16.86
CA CYS A 9 1.89 -0.90 17.68
C CYS A 9 1.32 -1.29 19.06
N GLY A 10 1.76 -2.42 19.63
CA GLY A 10 1.23 -2.96 20.90
C GLY A 10 -0.13 -3.63 20.80
N HIS A 11 -0.66 -3.85 19.59
CA HIS A 11 -1.95 -4.50 19.33
C HIS A 11 -1.79 -5.81 18.57
N ASP A 12 -2.64 -6.78 18.90
CA ASP A 12 -2.77 -7.99 18.10
C ASP A 12 -3.64 -7.70 16.87
N VAL A 13 -3.03 -7.88 15.70
CA VAL A 13 -3.62 -7.73 14.37
C VAL A 13 -3.81 -9.11 13.77
N THR A 14 -5.06 -9.55 13.65
CA THR A 14 -5.42 -10.84 13.05
C THR A 14 -5.98 -10.60 11.66
N ILE A 15 -5.36 -11.22 10.66
CA ILE A 15 -5.80 -11.13 9.27
C ILE A 15 -6.54 -12.40 8.91
N HIS A 16 -7.74 -12.24 8.36
CA HIS A 16 -8.52 -13.35 7.83
C HIS A 16 -8.30 -13.45 6.33
N GLU A 17 -7.73 -14.56 5.89
CA GLU A 17 -7.55 -14.88 4.48
C GLU A 17 -8.85 -15.49 3.94
N GLN A 18 -9.50 -14.79 3.01
CA GLN A 18 -10.77 -15.21 2.42
C GLN A 18 -10.54 -15.78 1.01
N LEU A 19 -9.91 -16.96 0.98
CA LEU A 19 -9.42 -17.63 -0.24
C LEU A 19 -10.51 -17.95 -1.28
N ALA A 20 -11.77 -18.08 -0.84
CA ALA A 20 -12.87 -18.49 -1.73
C ALA A 20 -13.38 -17.36 -2.65
N ASP A 21 -13.24 -16.10 -2.24
CA ASP A 21 -13.93 -14.97 -2.89
C ASP A 21 -13.00 -13.85 -3.41
N CYS A 22 -11.75 -13.74 -2.93
CA CYS A 22 -10.85 -12.61 -3.28
C CYS A 22 -9.59 -12.97 -4.09
N GLY A 23 -9.44 -14.21 -4.58
CA GLY A 23 -8.25 -14.65 -5.32
C GLY A 23 -6.92 -14.40 -4.58
N VAL A 24 -5.85 -14.01 -5.29
CA VAL A 24 -4.51 -13.73 -4.72
C VAL A 24 -4.47 -12.58 -3.71
N GLY A 25 -5.47 -11.68 -3.75
CA GLY A 25 -5.60 -10.57 -2.80
C GLY A 25 -6.08 -11.01 -1.41
N SER A 26 -6.47 -12.27 -1.24
CA SER A 26 -6.80 -12.86 0.06
C SER A 26 -5.58 -13.28 0.88
N THR A 27 -4.38 -13.33 0.28
CA THR A 27 -3.16 -13.81 0.93
C THR A 27 -2.32 -12.66 1.46
N ILE A 28 -1.68 -12.88 2.61
CA ILE A 28 -0.67 -11.95 3.12
C ILE A 28 0.65 -12.18 2.42
N TRP A 29 1.19 -11.12 1.83
CA TRP A 29 2.46 -11.15 1.14
C TRP A 29 3.59 -10.63 2.04
N ASP A 30 4.79 -11.21 1.93
CA ASP A 30 5.97 -10.79 2.70
C ASP A 30 6.24 -9.28 2.60
N ALA A 31 6.03 -8.69 1.42
CA ALA A 31 6.18 -7.26 1.20
C ALA A 31 5.28 -6.41 2.10
N SER A 32 4.04 -6.86 2.36
CA SER A 32 3.10 -6.16 3.24
C SER A 32 3.54 -6.21 4.71
N ILE A 33 4.10 -7.34 5.15
CA ILE A 33 4.64 -7.52 6.51
C ILE A 33 5.87 -6.64 6.70
N ILE A 34 6.80 -6.68 5.74
CA ILE A 34 8.06 -5.94 5.79
C ILE A 34 7.80 -4.44 5.74
N LEU A 35 6.91 -3.96 4.86
CA LEU A 35 6.52 -2.55 4.83
C LEU A 35 5.87 -2.12 6.15
N SER A 36 4.98 -2.94 6.70
CA SER A 36 4.35 -2.67 7.99
C SER A 36 5.35 -2.55 9.15
N ARG A 37 6.33 -3.46 9.20
CA ARG A 37 7.42 -3.40 10.19
C ARG A 37 8.31 -2.19 9.99
N PHE A 38 8.63 -1.87 8.75
CA PHE A 38 9.41 -0.68 8.42
C PHE A 38 8.71 0.59 8.93
N MET A 39 7.40 0.76 8.70
CA MET A 39 6.65 1.92 9.20
C MET A 39 6.69 2.04 10.72
N GLU A 40 6.48 0.92 11.42
CA GLU A 40 6.51 0.85 12.89
C GLU A 40 7.91 1.16 13.46
N GLN A 41 8.97 0.59 12.87
CA GLN A 41 10.33 0.69 13.40
C GLN A 41 11.04 2.00 13.07
N THR A 42 10.72 2.60 11.91
CA THR A 42 11.32 3.87 11.49
C THR A 42 10.58 5.07 12.04
N GLU A 43 9.48 4.85 12.78
CA GLU A 43 8.59 5.89 13.30
C GLU A 43 8.24 6.91 12.21
N LEU A 44 7.84 6.43 11.02
CA LEU A 44 7.37 7.32 9.97
C LEU A 44 6.31 8.26 10.58
N GLU A 45 6.47 9.56 10.37
CA GLU A 45 5.57 10.59 10.88
C GLU A 45 4.22 10.53 10.13
N LEU A 46 3.44 9.50 10.42
CA LEU A 46 2.13 9.22 9.81
C LEU A 46 0.97 9.82 10.60
N GLU A 47 1.22 10.28 11.83
CA GLU A 47 0.17 10.85 12.67
C GLU A 47 -0.51 12.04 11.97
N ASP A 48 -1.84 11.96 11.85
CA ASP A 48 -2.72 12.93 11.19
C ASP A 48 -2.47 13.15 9.69
N LYS A 49 -1.53 12.42 9.07
CA LYS A 49 -1.24 12.44 7.64
C LYS A 49 -2.24 11.63 6.83
N SER A 50 -2.48 12.07 5.60
CA SER A 50 -3.31 11.37 4.62
C SER A 50 -2.51 10.29 3.91
N VAL A 51 -2.96 9.05 4.02
CA VAL A 51 -2.28 7.88 3.44
C VAL A 51 -3.25 7.15 2.52
N LEU A 52 -2.83 6.90 1.28
CA LEU A 52 -3.55 6.02 0.35
C LEU A 52 -2.76 4.73 0.17
N GLU A 53 -3.42 3.59 0.37
CA GLU A 53 -2.87 2.30 -0.03
C GLU A 53 -3.48 1.85 -1.37
N LEU A 54 -2.64 1.55 -2.35
CA LEU A 54 -2.99 0.96 -3.64
C LEU A 54 -2.81 -0.56 -3.58
N GLY A 55 -3.83 -1.31 -4.01
CA GLY A 55 -3.76 -2.78 -4.07
C GLY A 55 -3.57 -3.41 -2.68
N ALA A 56 -4.42 -3.03 -1.74
CA ALA A 56 -4.26 -3.35 -0.33
C ALA A 56 -4.37 -4.85 0.01
N GLY A 57 -5.02 -5.64 -0.82
CA GLY A 57 -5.28 -7.06 -0.59
C GLY A 57 -6.05 -7.29 0.71
N THR A 58 -5.32 -7.80 1.70
CA THR A 58 -5.84 -8.03 3.05
C THR A 58 -5.94 -6.75 3.90
N GLY A 59 -5.27 -5.67 3.50
CA GLY A 59 -5.28 -4.37 4.18
C GLY A 59 -4.29 -4.25 5.34
N LEU A 60 -3.28 -5.13 5.44
CA LEU A 60 -2.33 -5.13 6.56
C LEU A 60 -1.58 -3.79 6.69
N VAL A 61 -1.08 -3.23 5.58
CA VAL A 61 -0.36 -1.94 5.59
C VAL A 61 -1.30 -0.82 6.03
N SER A 62 -2.53 -0.76 5.50
CA SER A 62 -3.56 0.18 5.96
C SER A 62 -3.88 0.07 7.44
N ILE A 63 -3.99 -1.15 7.98
CA ILE A 63 -4.23 -1.37 9.41
C ILE A 63 -3.11 -0.76 10.23
N VAL A 64 -1.86 -1.07 9.90
CA VAL A 64 -0.69 -0.57 10.66
C VAL A 64 -0.54 0.94 10.51
N ALA A 65 -0.72 1.50 9.32
CA ALA A 65 -0.73 2.95 9.13
C ALA A 65 -1.84 3.64 9.95
N SER A 66 -3.02 3.01 10.08
CA SER A 66 -4.13 3.53 10.90
C SER A 66 -3.79 3.49 12.40
N LEU A 67 -3.13 2.43 12.87
CA LEU A 67 -2.65 2.30 14.26
C LEU A 67 -1.54 3.31 14.59
N LEU A 68 -0.75 3.69 13.59
CA LEU A 68 0.24 4.78 13.67
C LEU A 68 -0.39 6.19 13.60
N GLY A 69 -1.72 6.29 13.54
CA GLY A 69 -2.46 7.55 13.62
C GLY A 69 -2.73 8.25 12.29
N ALA A 70 -2.53 7.58 11.15
CA ALA A 70 -2.84 8.13 9.83
C ALA A 70 -4.35 8.20 9.53
N LYS A 71 -4.71 9.09 8.61
CA LYS A 71 -6.01 9.14 7.92
C LYS A 71 -5.91 8.28 6.66
N VAL A 72 -6.26 7.01 6.80
CA VAL A 72 -6.03 6.01 5.75
C VAL A 72 -7.23 5.85 4.81
N THR A 73 -6.94 5.88 3.51
CA THR A 73 -7.82 5.39 2.45
C THR A 73 -7.23 4.09 1.91
N THR A 74 -7.89 2.97 2.19
CA THR A 74 -7.54 1.64 1.70
C THR A 74 -8.23 1.37 0.37
N THR A 75 -7.48 0.98 -0.66
CA THR A 75 -8.05 0.70 -1.98
C THR A 75 -7.62 -0.61 -2.60
N ASP A 76 -8.54 -1.21 -3.35
CA ASP A 76 -8.28 -2.38 -4.20
C ASP A 76 -9.35 -2.47 -5.31
N CYS A 77 -9.17 -3.41 -6.24
CA CYS A 77 -10.14 -3.77 -7.25
C CYS A 77 -11.40 -4.41 -6.63
N GLY A 78 -12.49 -4.45 -7.40
CA GLY A 78 -13.79 -4.91 -6.91
C GLY A 78 -13.78 -6.33 -6.33
N GLU A 79 -12.97 -7.23 -6.91
CA GLU A 79 -12.86 -8.63 -6.50
C GLU A 79 -12.15 -8.80 -5.15
N THR A 80 -11.12 -8.00 -4.89
CA THR A 80 -10.29 -8.11 -3.68
C THR A 80 -10.82 -7.26 -2.52
N LEU A 81 -11.54 -6.18 -2.82
CA LEU A 81 -12.05 -5.23 -1.83
C LEU A 81 -12.79 -5.85 -0.63
N PRO A 82 -13.58 -6.94 -0.77
CA PRO A 82 -14.22 -7.60 0.37
C PRO A 82 -13.23 -8.04 1.47
N CYS A 83 -12.01 -8.44 1.08
CA CYS A 83 -10.98 -8.86 2.02
C CYS A 83 -10.51 -7.71 2.93
N ALA A 84 -10.16 -6.56 2.33
CA ALA A 84 -9.83 -5.36 3.09
C ALA A 84 -11.03 -4.87 3.94
N ARG A 85 -12.26 -4.91 3.41
CA ARG A 85 -13.48 -4.54 4.16
C ARG A 85 -13.73 -5.41 5.39
N GLY A 86 -13.33 -6.68 5.34
CA GLY A 86 -13.43 -7.59 6.47
C GLY A 86 -12.34 -7.35 7.52
N ASN A 87 -11.10 -7.13 7.08
CA ASN A 87 -9.94 -7.07 7.99
C ASN A 87 -9.70 -5.69 8.58
N VAL A 88 -9.83 -4.61 7.79
CA VAL A 88 -9.44 -3.27 8.22
C VAL A 88 -10.25 -2.80 9.44
N PRO A 89 -11.60 -2.81 9.43
CA PRO A 89 -12.37 -2.37 10.60
C PRO A 89 -12.12 -3.23 11.84
N ARG A 90 -12.03 -4.57 11.69
CA ARG A 90 -11.83 -5.49 12.82
C ARG A 90 -10.55 -5.23 13.61
N ASN A 91 -9.53 -4.71 12.95
CA ASN A 91 -8.23 -4.46 13.56
C ASN A 91 -8.01 -3.00 13.96
N THR A 92 -8.89 -2.08 13.55
CA THR A 92 -8.73 -0.62 13.77
C THR A 92 -9.85 0.01 14.59
N GLU A 93 -11.04 -0.62 14.65
CA GLU A 93 -12.18 -0.12 15.42
C GLU A 93 -11.81 0.03 16.90
N LEU A 94 -12.07 1.22 17.47
CA LEU A 94 -11.70 1.64 18.83
C LEU A 94 -10.20 1.67 19.13
N ARG A 95 -9.32 1.44 18.15
CA ARG A 95 -7.86 1.42 18.31
C ARG A 95 -7.17 2.53 17.52
N ALA A 96 -7.59 2.77 16.29
CA ALA A 96 -7.04 3.82 15.44
C ALA A 96 -7.57 5.20 15.83
N LYS A 97 -6.70 6.22 15.69
CA LYS A 97 -7.05 7.63 15.94
C LYS A 97 -8.12 8.13 14.96
N HIS A 98 -8.02 7.72 13.69
CA HIS A 98 -8.96 8.03 12.62
C HIS A 98 -9.57 6.74 12.09
N ALA A 99 -10.87 6.78 11.76
CA ALA A 99 -11.53 5.64 11.13
C ALA A 99 -11.03 5.50 9.68
N PRO A 100 -10.43 4.36 9.29
CA PRO A 100 -9.99 4.14 7.92
C PRO A 100 -11.17 3.99 6.95
N VAL A 101 -10.98 4.45 5.73
CA VAL A 101 -11.97 4.34 4.64
C VAL A 101 -11.54 3.23 3.69
N VAL A 102 -12.40 2.24 3.46
CA VAL A 102 -12.17 1.19 2.45
C VAL A 102 -13.03 1.46 1.22
N ARG A 103 -12.41 1.75 0.08
CA ARG A 103 -13.13 2.08 -1.18
C ARG A 103 -12.50 1.40 -2.39
N ARG A 104 -13.31 1.14 -3.41
CA ARG A 104 -12.85 0.57 -4.67
C ARG A 104 -11.94 1.57 -5.40
N LEU A 105 -10.88 1.06 -6.02
CA LEU A 105 -10.10 1.76 -7.04
C LEU A 105 -9.60 0.73 -8.06
N GLU A 106 -10.13 0.78 -9.28
CA GLU A 106 -9.49 0.13 -10.41
C GLU A 106 -8.43 1.08 -10.98
N TRP A 107 -7.19 0.60 -11.13
CA TRP A 107 -6.11 1.43 -11.65
C TRP A 107 -6.41 1.91 -13.07
N GLY A 108 -6.07 3.17 -13.37
CA GLY A 108 -6.27 3.79 -14.67
C GLY A 108 -7.73 4.05 -15.05
N SER A 109 -8.68 3.77 -14.16
CA SER A 109 -10.11 3.98 -14.41
C SER A 109 -10.55 5.43 -14.18
N ALA A 110 -11.78 5.75 -14.60
CA ALA A 110 -12.39 7.06 -14.36
C ALA A 110 -12.66 7.36 -12.87
N ASP A 111 -12.67 6.32 -12.02
CA ASP A 111 -12.91 6.45 -10.57
C ASP A 111 -11.86 7.34 -9.88
N LEU A 112 -10.70 7.58 -10.54
CA LEU A 112 -9.64 8.46 -10.05
C LEU A 112 -10.13 9.89 -9.76
N GLU A 113 -11.06 10.41 -10.56
CA GLU A 113 -11.61 11.76 -10.40
C GLU A 113 -12.40 11.93 -9.08
N ASP A 114 -12.85 10.82 -8.50
CA ASP A 114 -13.57 10.80 -7.21
C ASP A 114 -12.62 10.73 -5.99
N PHE A 115 -11.30 10.74 -6.21
CA PHE A 115 -10.32 10.80 -5.12
C PHE A 115 -9.97 12.27 -4.84
N GLY A 116 -10.05 12.64 -3.55
CA GLY A 116 -9.83 14.00 -3.06
C GLY A 116 -8.37 14.48 -3.17
N PRO A 117 -7.99 15.57 -2.48
CA PRO A 117 -6.68 16.20 -2.64
C PRO A 117 -5.53 15.21 -2.44
N LYS A 118 -4.40 15.52 -3.08
CA LYS A 118 -3.17 14.72 -3.11
C LYS A 118 -2.76 14.26 -1.70
N TYR A 119 -2.52 12.96 -1.56
CA TYR A 119 -2.17 12.32 -0.29
C TYR A 119 -0.75 12.69 0.14
N ASP A 120 -0.50 12.78 1.45
CA ASP A 120 0.86 12.94 1.97
C ASP A 120 1.71 11.70 1.60
N TYR A 121 1.12 10.51 1.72
CA TYR A 121 1.76 9.25 1.35
C TYR A 121 0.89 8.40 0.43
N ILE A 122 1.53 7.79 -0.56
CA ILE A 122 0.95 6.68 -1.34
C ILE A 122 1.80 5.44 -1.05
N MET A 123 1.15 4.34 -0.71
CA MET A 123 1.80 3.08 -0.35
C MET A 123 1.28 1.94 -1.22
N GLY A 124 2.15 0.97 -1.49
CA GLY A 124 1.77 -0.27 -2.17
C GLY A 124 2.74 -1.40 -1.83
N SER A 125 2.21 -2.60 -1.61
CA SER A 125 3.02 -3.79 -1.31
C SER A 125 2.71 -4.94 -2.26
N ASP A 126 3.74 -5.43 -2.95
CA ASP A 126 3.69 -6.50 -3.95
C ASP A 126 2.70 -6.21 -5.12
N ILE A 127 2.54 -4.94 -5.49
CA ILE A 127 1.65 -4.49 -6.57
C ILE A 127 2.32 -4.42 -7.96
N ILE A 128 3.64 -4.59 -8.03
CA ILE A 128 4.41 -4.67 -9.28
C ILE A 128 4.64 -6.15 -9.58
N TYR A 129 3.75 -6.74 -10.38
CA TYR A 129 3.85 -8.17 -10.73
C TYR A 129 3.10 -8.57 -12.03
N LYS A 130 2.20 -7.71 -12.54
CA LYS A 130 1.44 -7.92 -13.78
C LYS A 130 1.76 -6.82 -14.77
N GLU A 131 2.56 -7.15 -15.77
CA GLU A 131 3.02 -6.20 -16.79
C GLU A 131 1.85 -5.46 -17.47
N GLU A 132 0.74 -6.16 -17.72
CA GLU A 132 -0.47 -5.60 -18.33
C GLU A 132 -1.11 -4.48 -17.50
N THR A 133 -0.82 -4.40 -16.19
CA THR A 133 -1.36 -3.38 -15.28
C THR A 133 -0.43 -2.19 -15.07
N PHE A 134 0.83 -2.26 -15.53
CA PHE A 134 1.85 -1.26 -15.24
C PHE A 134 1.49 0.14 -15.75
N ALA A 135 0.98 0.23 -16.98
CA ALA A 135 0.57 1.52 -17.55
C ALA A 135 -0.53 2.19 -16.70
N ASP A 136 -1.47 1.40 -16.19
CA ASP A 136 -2.61 1.91 -15.41
C ASP A 136 -2.23 2.21 -13.96
N LEU A 137 -1.34 1.40 -13.36
CA LEU A 137 -0.74 1.69 -12.07
C LEU A 137 0.08 2.99 -12.11
N TYR A 138 0.90 3.18 -13.14
CA TYR A 138 1.67 4.42 -13.33
C TYR A 138 0.75 5.64 -13.45
N LYS A 139 -0.29 5.59 -14.30
CA LYS A 139 -1.28 6.68 -14.42
C LYS A 139 -1.94 6.99 -13.08
N THR A 140 -2.29 5.96 -12.33
CA THR A 140 -2.92 6.07 -11.00
C THR A 140 -1.99 6.81 -10.03
N ILE A 141 -0.74 6.37 -9.91
CA ILE A 141 0.27 7.04 -9.08
C ILE A 141 0.43 8.50 -9.50
N MET A 142 0.55 8.78 -10.81
CA MET A 142 0.76 10.13 -11.31
C MET A 142 -0.41 11.08 -11.06
N HIS A 143 -1.65 10.58 -11.16
CA HIS A 143 -2.86 11.34 -10.88
C HIS A 143 -2.97 11.68 -9.39
N LEU A 144 -2.74 10.70 -8.52
CA LEU A 144 -2.94 10.82 -7.07
C LEU A 144 -1.76 11.49 -6.36
N ALA A 145 -0.56 11.44 -6.94
CA ALA A 145 0.64 12.03 -6.37
C ALA A 145 0.74 13.55 -6.59
N GLY A 146 0.81 14.25 -5.48
CA GLY A 146 1.20 15.64 -5.36
C GLY A 146 2.70 15.89 -5.47
N THR A 147 3.04 17.17 -5.47
CA THR A 147 4.45 17.63 -5.45
C THR A 147 5.13 17.30 -4.13
N GLU A 148 4.35 17.16 -3.05
CA GLU A 148 4.85 16.83 -1.70
C GLU A 148 4.52 15.39 -1.30
N THR A 149 3.88 14.62 -2.19
CA THR A 149 3.55 13.22 -1.92
C THR A 149 4.80 12.36 -1.90
N VAL A 150 4.93 11.54 -0.86
CA VAL A 150 5.97 10.52 -0.75
C VAL A 150 5.38 9.15 -1.10
N LEU A 151 6.02 8.46 -2.03
CA LEU A 151 5.65 7.13 -2.48
C LEU A 151 6.48 6.08 -1.72
N TYR A 152 5.82 5.04 -1.20
CA TYR A 152 6.49 3.83 -0.70
C TYR A 152 5.99 2.61 -1.46
N LEU A 153 6.89 1.94 -2.17
CA LEU A 153 6.60 0.70 -2.89
C LEU A 153 7.47 -0.41 -2.32
N ALA A 154 6.83 -1.41 -1.71
CA ALA A 154 7.51 -2.61 -1.24
C ALA A 154 7.21 -3.77 -2.18
N GLY A 155 8.21 -4.58 -2.53
CA GLY A 155 7.98 -5.75 -3.38
C GLY A 155 9.26 -6.50 -3.71
N ARG A 156 9.08 -7.67 -4.33
CA ARG A 156 10.18 -8.44 -4.91
C ARG A 156 10.40 -8.04 -6.36
N ILE A 157 11.67 -7.92 -6.76
CA ILE A 157 12.06 -7.80 -8.17
C ILE A 157 12.27 -9.22 -8.70
N ARG A 158 11.34 -9.69 -9.53
CA ARG A 158 11.32 -11.07 -10.02
C ARG A 158 11.89 -11.16 -11.43
N PHE A 159 11.56 -10.18 -12.27
CA PHE A 159 11.93 -10.15 -13.67
C PHE A 159 12.34 -8.75 -14.12
N SER A 160 13.00 -8.65 -15.28
CA SER A 160 13.43 -7.37 -15.85
C SER A 160 12.28 -6.38 -16.05
N VAL A 161 11.06 -6.88 -16.30
CA VAL A 161 9.87 -6.02 -16.45
C VAL A 161 9.54 -5.24 -15.18
N ASP A 162 9.83 -5.81 -14.00
CA ASP A 162 9.63 -5.11 -12.72
C ASP A 162 10.63 -3.95 -12.61
N GLU A 163 11.87 -4.15 -13.09
CA GLU A 163 12.89 -3.10 -13.16
C GLU A 163 12.51 -2.01 -14.18
N ASP A 164 11.93 -2.39 -15.32
CA ASP A 164 11.46 -1.45 -16.35
C ASP A 164 10.35 -0.53 -15.80
N PHE A 165 9.45 -1.06 -14.97
CA PHE A 165 8.44 -0.24 -14.29
C PHE A 165 9.07 0.75 -13.32
N LEU A 166 10.04 0.32 -12.50
CA LEU A 166 10.78 1.21 -11.60
C LEU A 166 11.59 2.26 -12.37
N ALA A 167 12.17 1.88 -13.52
CA ALA A 167 12.87 2.80 -14.41
C ALA A 167 11.94 3.85 -15.01
N THR A 168 10.69 3.46 -15.33
CA THR A 168 9.65 4.39 -15.77
C THR A 168 9.29 5.38 -14.66
N LEU A 169 9.06 4.91 -13.43
CA LEU A 169 8.79 5.79 -12.28
C LEU A 169 9.96 6.76 -11.99
N LYS A 170 11.21 6.34 -12.21
CA LYS A 170 12.40 7.20 -12.02
C LYS A 170 12.45 8.42 -12.95
N GLN A 171 11.66 8.45 -14.02
CA GLN A 171 11.57 9.61 -14.91
C GLN A 171 10.84 10.79 -14.25
N ASP A 172 9.91 10.51 -13.32
CA ASP A 172 9.07 11.51 -12.65
C ASP A 172 9.31 11.57 -11.13
N PHE A 173 9.99 10.58 -10.55
CA PHE A 173 10.29 10.49 -9.14
C PHE A 173 11.79 10.29 -8.89
N TYR A 174 12.31 10.97 -7.88
CA TYR A 174 13.55 10.55 -7.24
C TYR A 174 13.27 9.27 -6.43
N LEU A 175 13.59 8.12 -7.00
CA LEU A 175 13.34 6.80 -6.39
C LEU A 175 14.62 6.23 -5.80
N SER A 176 14.59 5.90 -4.52
CA SER A 176 15.71 5.31 -3.76
C SER A 176 15.27 4.06 -3.01
N CYS A 177 16.11 3.03 -2.99
CA CYS A 177 15.90 1.88 -2.11
C CYS A 177 16.28 2.28 -0.68
N VAL A 178 15.33 2.22 0.25
CA VAL A 178 15.51 2.65 1.64
C VAL A 178 15.59 1.49 2.63
N TYR A 179 15.21 0.29 2.19
CA TYR A 179 15.31 -0.93 2.98
C TYR A 179 15.37 -2.16 2.08
N GLU A 180 16.12 -3.17 2.53
CA GLU A 180 16.31 -4.44 1.82
C GLU A 180 16.28 -5.59 2.83
N ASP A 181 15.38 -6.57 2.61
CA ASP A 181 15.42 -7.88 3.26
C ASP A 181 15.98 -8.88 2.25
N THR A 182 17.27 -9.22 2.41
CA THR A 182 17.98 -10.15 1.51
C THR A 182 17.53 -11.60 1.64
N VAL A 183 16.86 -11.97 2.73
CA VAL A 183 16.37 -13.34 2.95
C VAL A 183 15.07 -13.57 2.20
N ARG A 184 14.19 -12.58 2.21
CA ARG A 184 12.88 -12.62 1.52
C ARG A 184 12.90 -11.96 0.14
N GLU A 185 14.05 -11.38 -0.24
CA GLU A 185 14.29 -10.67 -1.49
C GLU A 185 13.31 -9.50 -1.72
N VAL A 186 12.90 -8.84 -0.63
CA VAL A 186 11.97 -7.71 -0.66
C VAL A 186 12.72 -6.41 -0.46
N TYR A 187 12.39 -5.43 -1.30
CA TYR A 187 12.94 -4.09 -1.27
C TYR A 187 11.83 -3.09 -0.98
N ILE A 188 12.13 -2.03 -0.23
CA ILE A 188 11.25 -0.87 -0.06
C ILE A 188 11.88 0.30 -0.81
N TYR A 189 11.18 0.80 -1.81
CA TYR A 189 11.54 2.01 -2.54
C TYR A 189 10.76 3.20 -2.02
N ARG A 190 11.47 4.29 -1.76
CA ARG A 190 10.90 5.60 -1.44
C ARG A 190 11.05 6.52 -2.64
N GLY A 191 9.93 7.09 -3.09
CA GLY A 191 9.86 8.02 -4.22
C GLY A 191 9.41 9.41 -3.79
N GLU A 192 10.11 10.45 -4.24
CA GLU A 192 9.65 11.84 -4.16
C GLU A 192 9.46 12.40 -5.57
N LYS A 193 8.34 13.09 -5.82
CA LYS A 193 8.08 13.64 -7.16
C LYS A 193 9.14 14.67 -7.53
N LEU A 194 9.71 14.55 -8.72
CA LEU A 194 10.63 15.54 -9.23
C LEU A 194 9.89 16.87 -9.39
N ARG A 195 10.46 17.93 -8.82
CA ARG A 195 9.95 19.29 -9.06
C ARG A 195 10.31 19.62 -10.50
N ASN A 196 9.31 19.64 -11.38
CA ASN A 196 9.48 20.22 -12.71
C ASN A 196 9.90 21.69 -12.52
N SER A 197 11.14 22.00 -12.86
CA SER A 197 11.70 23.36 -12.91
C SER A 197 11.00 24.22 -13.96
#